data_AF-A0A653VIC3-F1
#
_entry.id   AF-A0A653VIC3-F1
#
_cell.length_a   1.000
_cell.length_b   1.000
_cell.length_c   1.000
_cell.angle_alpha   90.00
_cell.angle_beta   90.00
_cell.angle_gamma   90.00
#
_symmetry.space_group_name_H-M   'P 1'
#
loop_
_entity.id
_entity.type
_entity.pdbx_description
1 polymer ?
#
loop_
_entity_poly.entity_id
_entity_poly.type
_entity_poly.pdbx_seq_one_letter_code
_entity_poly.pdbx_strand_id
1 'polypeptide(L)'
;MHESTGTLIEVDEAQHFTSFRLHTFSFYPDVPLGFDVKEYSSLCRRHSQSADKYRRAKSAAAFGVGGRQRQRAYYDALRDLATTAMGHPPLIRIPAPDGNGKAAFERNLERLLNALA
;
A
#
# COMPACT_ATOMS: atom_id res chain seq x y z
N MET A 1 -7.46 9.01 9.15
CA MET A 1 -8.72 9.20 8.41
C MET A 1 -9.06 10.67 8.47
N HIS A 2 -9.44 11.27 7.36
CA HIS A 2 -10.05 12.59 7.34
C HIS A 2 -11.53 12.42 7.64
N GLU A 3 -12.00 12.94 8.77
CA GLU A 3 -13.33 12.60 9.31
C GLU A 3 -14.48 13.11 8.45
N SER A 4 -14.36 14.32 7.88
CA SER A 4 -15.43 14.93 7.09
C SER A 4 -15.71 14.19 5.78
N THR A 5 -14.68 13.69 5.12
CA THR A 5 -14.81 12.97 3.84
C THR A 5 -14.74 11.46 3.98
N GLY A 6 -14.38 10.95 5.17
CA GLY A 6 -14.08 9.53 5.39
C GLY A 6 -12.82 9.05 4.66
N THR A 7 -12.00 9.94 4.10
CA THR A 7 -10.82 9.59 3.29
C THR A 7 -9.73 8.95 4.16
N LEU A 8 -9.20 7.81 3.72
CA LEU A 8 -7.99 7.20 4.29
C LEU A 8 -6.80 7.41 3.34
N ILE A 9 -5.65 7.71 3.93
CA ILE A 9 -4.39 7.91 3.21
C ILE A 9 -3.31 7.09 3.91
N GLU A 10 -2.54 6.35 3.13
CA GLU A 10 -1.36 5.60 3.59
C GLU A 10 -0.12 5.98 2.81
N VAL A 11 1.01 6.17 3.51
CA VAL A 11 2.31 6.38 2.89
C VAL A 11 3.07 5.05 2.89
N ASP A 12 3.44 4.61 1.70
CA ASP A 12 4.12 3.34 1.49
C ASP A 12 5.62 3.55 1.25
N GLU A 13 6.41 3.22 2.25
CA GLU A 13 7.88 3.20 2.15
C GLU A 13 8.40 1.89 1.53
N ALA A 14 9.71 1.82 1.29
CA ALA A 14 10.41 0.70 0.63
C ALA A 14 9.90 -0.70 1.02
N GLN A 15 9.63 -0.92 2.30
CA GLN A 15 9.19 -2.20 2.86
C GLN A 15 7.79 -2.68 2.44
N HIS A 16 7.01 -1.87 1.72
CA HIS A 16 5.72 -2.25 1.14
C HIS A 16 5.87 -2.84 -0.29
N PHE A 17 6.94 -2.47 -1.01
CA PHE A 17 7.15 -2.85 -2.40
C PHE A 17 7.83 -4.22 -2.54
N THR A 18 7.16 -5.25 -2.03
CA THR A 18 7.65 -6.64 -1.94
C THR A 18 7.13 -7.54 -3.06
N SER A 19 7.75 -8.70 -3.29
CA SER A 19 7.20 -9.74 -4.18
C SER A 19 5.85 -10.28 -3.67
N PHE A 20 5.67 -10.34 -2.35
CA PHE A 20 4.40 -10.72 -1.73
C PHE A 20 3.29 -9.71 -2.03
N ARG A 21 3.60 -8.41 -1.96
CA ARG A 21 2.65 -7.35 -2.32
C ARG A 21 2.26 -7.45 -3.79
N LEU A 22 3.23 -7.65 -4.69
CA LEU A 22 2.96 -7.88 -6.11
C LEU A 22 2.01 -9.07 -6.32
N HIS A 23 2.19 -10.16 -5.59
CA HIS A 23 1.32 -11.32 -5.67
C HIS A 23 -0.12 -11.02 -5.24
N THR A 24 -0.33 -10.16 -4.24
CA THR A 24 -1.70 -9.84 -3.77
C THR A 24 -2.58 -9.22 -4.85
N PHE A 25 -2.03 -8.44 -5.78
CA PHE A 25 -2.81 -7.80 -6.85
C PHE A 25 -3.50 -8.81 -7.77
N SER A 26 -3.00 -10.04 -7.87
CA SER A 26 -3.64 -11.10 -8.66
C SER A 26 -4.95 -11.63 -8.05
N PHE A 27 -5.23 -11.29 -6.79
CA PHE A 27 -6.45 -11.68 -6.08
C PHE A 27 -7.47 -10.55 -5.98
N TYR A 28 -7.21 -9.39 -6.59
CA TYR A 28 -8.11 -8.25 -6.46
C TYR A 28 -9.34 -8.48 -7.34
N PRO A 29 -10.56 -8.34 -6.78
CA PRO A 29 -11.76 -8.22 -7.60
C PRO A 29 -11.74 -6.90 -8.37
N ASP A 30 -12.67 -6.75 -9.31
CA ASP A 30 -12.88 -5.48 -10.01
C ASP A 30 -13.56 -4.48 -9.06
N VAL A 31 -12.75 -3.71 -8.33
CA VAL A 31 -13.19 -2.69 -7.37
C VAL A 31 -12.43 -1.39 -7.57
N PRO A 32 -13.04 -0.23 -7.24
CA PRO A 32 -12.33 1.04 -7.27
C PRO A 32 -11.15 1.05 -6.28
N LEU A 33 -9.98 1.49 -6.76
CA LEU A 33 -8.76 1.62 -5.96
C LEU A 33 -8.28 3.08 -5.99
N GLY A 34 -7.74 3.56 -4.87
CA GLY A 34 -7.18 4.91 -4.75
C GLY A 34 -5.72 5.01 -5.24
N PHE A 35 -5.26 4.05 -6.05
CA PHE A 35 -3.93 3.99 -6.62
C PHE A 35 -3.91 3.16 -7.92
N ASP A 36 -2.91 3.38 -8.77
CA ASP A 36 -2.72 2.60 -9.99
C ASP A 36 -1.99 1.29 -9.67
N VAL A 37 -2.66 0.15 -9.90
CA VAL A 37 -2.11 -1.19 -9.69
C VAL A 37 -0.91 -1.48 -10.60
N LYS A 38 -0.88 -0.96 -11.83
CA LYS A 38 0.24 -1.13 -12.76
C LYS A 38 1.46 -0.36 -12.29
N GLU A 39 1.26 0.87 -11.79
CA GLU A 39 2.32 1.67 -11.17
C GLU A 39 2.88 0.93 -9.93
N TYR A 40 2.01 0.52 -9.02
CA TYR A 40 2.39 -0.20 -7.80
C TYR A 40 3.07 -1.54 -8.09
N SER A 41 2.60 -2.28 -9.10
CA SER A 41 3.24 -3.51 -9.56
C SER A 41 4.66 -3.24 -10.07
N SER A 42 4.86 -2.13 -10.79
CA SER A 42 6.17 -1.73 -11.30
C SER A 42 7.13 -1.35 -10.17
N LEU A 43 6.63 -0.64 -9.15
CA LEU A 43 7.40 -0.34 -7.94
C LEU A 43 7.79 -1.63 -7.18
N CYS A 44 6.86 -2.57 -7.01
CA CYS A 44 7.17 -3.86 -6.39
C CYS A 44 8.23 -4.64 -7.17
N ARG A 45 8.14 -4.70 -8.51
CA ARG A 45 9.17 -5.34 -9.34
C ARG A 45 10.53 -4.68 -9.17
N ARG A 46 10.59 -3.35 -9.12
CA ARG A 46 11.82 -2.58 -8.96
C ARG A 46 12.48 -2.77 -7.59
N HIS A 47 11.70 -2.82 -6.52
CA HIS A 47 12.21 -2.76 -5.14
C HIS A 47 12.19 -4.10 -4.38
N SER A 48 11.51 -5.13 -4.89
CA SER A 48 11.35 -6.42 -4.20
C SER A 48 12.66 -7.05 -3.72
N GLN A 49 13.75 -6.96 -4.49
CA GLN A 49 15.04 -7.54 -4.11
C GLN A 49 15.57 -7.03 -2.77
N SER A 50 15.35 -5.75 -2.45
CA SER A 50 15.72 -5.16 -1.16
C SER A 50 14.60 -5.28 -0.14
N ALA A 51 13.36 -5.02 -0.55
CA ALA A 51 12.19 -5.04 0.33
C ALA A 51 11.92 -6.43 0.93
N ASP A 52 12.13 -7.51 0.17
CA ASP A 52 11.93 -8.89 0.63
C ASP A 52 12.98 -9.31 1.67
N LYS A 53 14.14 -8.65 1.71
CA LYS A 53 15.17 -8.90 2.74
C LYS A 53 14.83 -8.20 4.05
N TYR A 54 14.03 -7.13 4.02
CA TYR A 54 13.69 -6.35 5.20
C TYR A 54 12.95 -7.19 6.24
N ARG A 55 13.59 -7.43 7.39
CA ARG A 55 13.07 -8.26 8.49
C ARG A 55 12.68 -9.69 8.07
N ARG A 56 13.42 -10.30 7.13
CA ARG A 56 13.16 -11.65 6.61
C ARG A 56 13.06 -12.76 7.64
N ALA A 57 13.79 -12.69 8.74
CA ALA A 57 13.72 -13.70 9.80
C ALA A 57 12.58 -13.43 10.81
N LYS A 58 11.93 -12.26 10.77
CA LYS A 58 10.99 -11.84 11.81
C LYS A 58 9.69 -12.65 11.73
N SER A 59 9.36 -13.29 12.84
CA SER A 59 8.07 -13.96 13.01
C SER A 59 6.93 -12.95 13.03
N ALA A 60 5.78 -13.39 12.53
CA ALA A 60 4.54 -12.61 12.54
C ALA A 60 3.36 -13.50 12.93
N ALA A 61 2.46 -12.98 13.77
CA ALA A 61 1.25 -13.68 14.18
C ALA A 61 0.44 -14.13 12.95
N ALA A 62 -0.03 -15.37 12.94
CA ALA A 62 -0.71 -16.04 11.82
C ALA A 62 0.12 -16.24 10.52
N PHE A 63 1.38 -15.78 10.45
CA PHE A 63 2.25 -15.93 9.27
C PHE A 63 3.56 -16.68 9.53
N GLY A 64 3.82 -17.07 10.79
CA GLY A 64 4.95 -17.89 11.20
C GLY A 64 6.30 -17.16 11.14
N VAL A 65 7.38 -17.95 11.23
CA VAL A 65 8.77 -17.46 11.12
C VAL A 65 8.99 -16.88 9.72
N GLY A 66 9.64 -15.71 9.65
CA GLY A 66 9.81 -14.96 8.40
C GLY A 66 8.50 -14.58 7.70
N GLY A 67 7.43 -14.43 8.49
CA GLY A 67 6.09 -14.10 8.01
C GLY A 67 5.81 -12.62 7.84
N ARG A 68 6.73 -11.73 8.25
CA ARG A 68 6.42 -10.30 8.36
C ARG A 68 6.04 -9.65 7.03
N GLN A 69 6.67 -10.02 5.93
CA GLN A 69 6.34 -9.45 4.61
C GLN A 69 5.00 -9.98 4.09
N ARG A 70 4.71 -11.27 4.29
CA ARG A 70 3.40 -11.87 3.96
C ARG A 70 2.28 -11.20 4.76
N GLN A 71 2.50 -10.99 6.06
CA GLN A 71 1.56 -10.29 6.92
C GLN A 71 1.29 -8.87 6.44
N ARG A 72 2.34 -8.12 6.10
CA ARG A 72 2.20 -6.75 5.59
C ARG A 72 1.42 -6.74 4.27
N ALA A 73 1.80 -7.58 3.31
CA ALA A 73 1.12 -7.67 2.02
C ALA A 73 -0.37 -8.01 2.19
N TYR A 74 -0.69 -8.93 3.11
CA TYR A 74 -2.07 -9.26 3.48
C TYR A 74 -2.82 -8.05 4.05
N TYR A 75 -2.25 -7.33 5.02
CA TYR A 75 -2.93 -6.16 5.59
C TYR A 75 -3.02 -4.99 4.63
N ASP A 76 -2.06 -4.81 3.73
CA ASP A 76 -2.16 -3.81 2.67
C ASP A 76 -3.35 -4.15 1.77
N ALA A 77 -3.44 -5.40 1.29
CA ALA A 77 -4.55 -5.84 0.44
C ALA A 77 -5.91 -5.79 1.15
N LEU A 78 -5.95 -6.20 2.42
CA LEU A 78 -7.16 -6.12 3.23
C LEU A 78 -7.64 -4.67 3.33
N ARG A 79 -6.75 -3.71 3.58
CA ARG A 79 -7.15 -2.29 3.69
C ARG A 79 -7.62 -1.73 2.35
N ASP A 80 -6.96 -2.09 1.25
CA ASP A 80 -7.36 -1.65 -0.09
C ASP A 80 -8.78 -2.08 -0.45
N LEU A 81 -9.16 -3.31 -0.08
CA LEU A 81 -10.46 -3.88 -0.38
C LEU A 81 -11.51 -3.54 0.68
N ALA A 82 -11.15 -3.53 1.95
CA ALA A 82 -12.09 -3.30 3.05
C ALA A 82 -12.56 -1.85 3.11
N THR A 83 -11.71 -0.88 2.75
CA THR A 83 -12.09 0.54 2.83
C THR A 83 -13.36 0.84 2.03
N THR A 84 -13.44 0.38 0.78
CA THR A 84 -14.66 0.58 -0.04
C THR A 84 -15.81 -0.30 0.42
N ALA A 85 -15.54 -1.54 0.85
CA ALA A 85 -16.56 -2.42 1.42
C ALA A 85 -17.21 -1.86 2.70
N MET A 86 -16.50 -1.01 3.44
CA MET A 86 -17.00 -0.30 4.62
C MET A 86 -17.74 1.00 4.30
N GLY A 87 -17.92 1.35 3.02
CA GLY A 87 -18.62 2.57 2.60
C GLY A 87 -17.75 3.84 2.59
N HIS A 88 -16.42 3.72 2.68
CA HIS A 88 -15.51 4.85 2.57
C HIS A 88 -14.98 5.02 1.13
N PRO A 89 -14.50 6.23 0.76
CA PRO A 89 -13.78 6.42 -0.50
C PRO A 89 -12.55 5.49 -0.61
N PRO A 90 -12.16 5.06 -1.82
CA PRO A 90 -11.01 4.17 -2.00
C PRO A 90 -9.74 4.66 -1.31
N LEU A 91 -9.02 3.74 -0.63
CA LEU A 91 -7.80 4.06 0.11
C LEU A 91 -6.74 4.68 -0.83
N ILE A 92 -6.32 5.90 -0.51
CA ILE A 92 -5.27 6.59 -1.25
C ILE A 92 -3.92 6.09 -0.74
N ARG A 93 -3.11 5.54 -1.64
CA ARG A 93 -1.72 5.15 -1.33
C ARG A 93 -0.71 6.11 -1.95
N ILE A 94 0.23 6.57 -1.15
CA ILE A 94 1.27 7.53 -1.52
C ILE A 94 2.62 6.80 -1.55
N PRO A 95 3.19 6.53 -2.74
CA PRO A 95 4.46 5.83 -2.82
C PRO A 95 5.64 6.75 -2.44
N ALA A 96 6.41 6.31 -1.44
CA ALA A 96 7.66 6.94 -0.98
C ALA A 96 8.81 5.91 -0.85
N PRO A 97 9.14 5.15 -1.92
CA PRO A 97 10.17 4.09 -1.86
C PRO A 97 11.58 4.61 -1.54
N ASP A 98 11.82 5.90 -1.76
CA ASP A 98 13.08 6.61 -1.48
C ASP A 98 13.14 7.18 -0.05
N GLY A 99 12.07 7.05 0.74
CA GLY A 99 11.95 7.66 2.06
C GLY A 99 11.79 9.18 2.05
N ASN A 100 11.60 9.80 0.87
CA ASN A 100 11.43 11.24 0.77
C ASN A 100 9.93 11.62 0.85
N GLY A 101 9.43 11.74 2.08
CA GLY A 101 8.04 12.08 2.34
C GLY A 101 7.60 13.43 1.77
N LYS A 102 8.49 14.44 1.75
CA LYS A 102 8.20 15.76 1.17
C LYS A 102 7.95 15.66 -0.32
N ALA A 103 8.87 15.02 -1.04
CA ALA A 103 8.71 14.82 -2.48
C ALA A 103 7.50 13.93 -2.81
N ALA A 104 7.22 12.92 -1.99
CA ALA A 104 6.02 12.10 -2.14
C ALA A 104 4.72 12.89 -1.96
N PHE A 105 4.68 13.80 -0.97
CA PHE A 105 3.56 14.71 -0.77
C PHE A 105 3.40 15.66 -1.97
N GLU A 106 4.47 16.31 -2.40
CA GLU A 106 4.45 17.26 -3.54
C GLU A 106 3.93 16.60 -4.82
N ARG A 107 4.38 15.38 -5.14
CA ARG A 107 3.90 14.62 -6.31
C ARG A 107 2.41 14.28 -6.26
N ASN A 108 1.80 14.25 -5.08
CA ASN A 108 0.42 13.83 -4.86
C ASN A 108 -0.49 14.96 -4.38
N LEU A 109 0.03 16.20 -4.29
CA LEU A 109 -0.68 17.32 -3.66
C LEU A 109 -2.06 17.55 -4.29
N GLU A 110 -2.13 17.64 -5.62
CA GLU A 110 -3.39 17.87 -6.33
C GLU A 110 -4.41 16.76 -6.04
N ARG A 111 -3.98 15.49 -6.12
CA ARG A 111 -4.83 14.33 -5.81
C ARG A 111 -5.33 14.36 -4.37
N LEU A 112 -4.48 14.76 -3.43
CA LEU A 112 -4.84 14.88 -2.02
C LEU A 112 -5.84 16.01 -1.80
N LEU A 113 -5.63 17.19 -2.38
CA LEU A 113 -6.56 18.32 -2.26
C LEU A 113 -7.94 17.96 -2.83
N ASN A 114 -7.99 17.31 -3.99
CA ASN A 114 -9.25 16.87 -4.60
C ASN A 114 -9.99 15.82 -3.76
N ALA A 115 -9.29 14.99 -2.99
CA ALA A 115 -9.89 13.96 -2.15
C ALA A 115 -10.30 14.45 -0.75
N LEU A 116 -9.95 15.68 -0.40
CA LEU A 116 -10.20 16.29 0.91
C LEU A 116 -11.11 17.53 0.84
N ALA A 117 -11.43 17.98 -0.37
CA ALA A 117 -12.43 19.01 -0.65
C ALA A 117 -13.85 18.47 -0.42
#